data_AF-A0A7Y2ZL22-F1
#
_entry.id   AF-A0A7Y2ZL22-F1
#
_cell.length_a   1.000
_cell.length_b   1.000
_cell.length_c   1.000
_cell.angle_alpha   90.00
_cell.angle_beta   90.00
_cell.angle_gamma   90.00
#
_symmetry.space_group_name_H-M   'P 1'
#
loop_
_entity.id
_entity.type
_entity.pdbx_description
1 polymer ?
#
loop_
_entity_poly.entity_id
_entity_poly.type
_entity_poly.pdbx_seq_one_letter_code
_entity_poly.pdbx_strand_id
1 'polypeptide(L)'
;IDLRLGVNLKEVLSDENGKARAVVIAETGEEIGCDFVGLTAGVSPNIDFIKDSEIETNRGILVNRYLETNVKDIYAIGDCAEQQEAIGERRTVEAVWYTGRMMGETVAQTICGNRLKYNPGHWFNSAKFFDIEYQTYGWVFAKTRENEAHFHWKHEDDTKCITVCYDKNSLKFLGINTFGIRMRHEVFDRWLTEERDADFVISNLSAANFDPEFYSRFEGDILKAYNHEFQNA
;
A
#
# COMPACT_ATOMS: atom_id res chain seq x y z
N ILE A 1 12.32 -19.22 8.01
CA ILE A 1 12.48 -17.78 8.35
C ILE A 1 12.24 -17.69 9.85
N ASP A 2 13.21 -17.17 10.60
CA ASP A 2 13.01 -16.85 12.02
C ASP A 2 12.44 -15.42 12.10
N LEU A 3 11.22 -15.28 12.63
CA LEU A 3 10.52 -13.99 12.74
C LEU A 3 10.53 -13.53 14.19
N ARG A 4 11.32 -12.48 14.47
CA ARG A 4 11.35 -11.83 15.78
C ARG A 4 10.52 -10.54 15.71
N LEU A 5 9.34 -10.56 16.33
CA LEU A 5 8.41 -9.43 16.37
C LEU A 5 8.51 -8.68 17.70
N GLY A 6 8.17 -7.39 17.69
CA GLY A 6 8.14 -6.57 18.92
C GLY A 6 9.53 -6.30 19.51
N VAL A 7 10.59 -6.46 18.71
CA VAL A 7 11.98 -6.23 19.11
C VAL A 7 12.65 -5.22 18.18
N ASN A 8 13.68 -4.53 18.67
CA ASN A 8 14.44 -3.53 17.94
C ASN A 8 15.92 -3.92 17.79
N LEU A 9 16.53 -3.51 16.68
CA LEU A 9 17.97 -3.61 16.48
C LEU A 9 18.68 -2.62 17.39
N LYS A 10 19.56 -3.11 18.27
CA LYS A 10 20.41 -2.26 19.12
C LYS A 10 21.69 -1.86 18.42
N GLU A 11 22.43 -2.85 17.92
CA GLU A 11 23.72 -2.66 17.28
C GLU A 11 24.03 -3.82 16.32
N VAL A 12 24.86 -3.51 15.31
CA VAL A 12 25.47 -4.51 14.42
C VAL A 12 26.90 -4.72 14.91
N LEU A 13 27.23 -5.95 15.29
CA LEU A 13 28.56 -6.32 15.74
C LEU A 13 29.42 -6.74 14.55
N SER A 14 30.66 -6.25 14.50
CA SER A 14 31.64 -6.64 13.50
C SER A 14 32.71 -7.60 14.06
N ASP A 15 33.33 -8.36 13.16
CA ASP A 15 34.58 -9.10 13.43
C ASP A 15 35.81 -8.17 13.41
N GLU A 16 37.00 -8.73 13.61
CA GLU A 16 38.28 -7.99 13.58
C GLU A 16 38.61 -7.36 12.23
N ASN A 17 37.92 -7.76 11.15
CA ASN A 17 38.09 -7.23 9.79
C ASN A 17 36.99 -6.23 9.41
N GLY A 18 36.07 -5.89 10.33
CA GLY A 18 34.96 -4.98 10.09
C GLY A 18 33.77 -5.59 9.35
N LYS A 19 33.70 -6.92 9.19
CA LYS A 19 32.54 -7.61 8.61
C LYS A 19 31.47 -7.85 9.65
N ALA A 20 30.20 -7.77 9.28
CA ALA A 20 29.11 -8.13 10.18
C ALA A 20 29.26 -9.58 10.66
N ARG A 21 29.12 -9.81 11.97
CA ARG A 21 29.13 -11.15 12.57
C ARG A 21 27.84 -11.47 13.33
N ALA A 22 27.17 -10.44 13.85
CA ALA A 22 25.94 -10.59 14.62
C ALA A 22 25.16 -9.28 14.71
N VAL A 23 23.88 -9.39 15.07
CA VAL A 23 23.05 -8.27 15.53
C VAL A 23 22.60 -8.50 16.97
N VAL A 24 22.43 -7.41 17.73
CA VAL A 24 21.95 -7.48 19.13
C VAL A 24 20.51 -6.99 19.20
N ILE A 25 19.65 -7.78 19.84
CA ILE A 25 18.29 -7.35 20.18
C ILE A 25 18.34 -6.39 21.37
N ALA A 26 17.71 -5.21 21.25
CA ALA A 26 17.71 -4.19 22.30
C ALA A 26 17.03 -4.65 23.60
N GLU A 27 15.92 -5.37 23.47
CA GLU A 27 15.06 -5.77 24.58
C GLU A 27 15.63 -6.94 25.39
N THR A 28 16.36 -7.84 24.75
CA THR A 28 16.83 -9.10 25.37
C THR A 28 18.35 -9.17 25.50
N GLY A 29 19.10 -8.38 24.73
CA GLY A 29 20.55 -8.52 24.60
C GLY A 29 20.99 -9.76 23.83
N GLU A 30 20.07 -10.52 23.22
CA GLU A 30 20.39 -11.70 22.40
C GLU A 30 21.24 -11.31 21.19
N GLU A 31 22.35 -12.01 20.99
CA GLU A 31 23.17 -11.95 19.77
C GLU A 31 22.65 -12.96 18.75
N ILE A 32 22.21 -12.49 17.59
CA ILE A 32 21.86 -13.33 16.45
C ILE A 32 23.04 -13.30 15.46
N GLY A 33 23.71 -14.44 15.29
CA GLY A 33 24.82 -14.57 14.34
C GLY A 33 24.37 -14.38 12.89
N CYS A 34 25.10 -13.57 12.12
CA CYS A 34 24.82 -13.28 10.72
C CYS A 34 26.05 -12.73 9.98
N ASP A 35 26.19 -13.07 8.69
CA ASP A 35 27.25 -12.56 7.82
C ASP A 35 26.82 -11.33 6.98
N PHE A 36 25.50 -11.07 6.92
CA PHE A 36 24.91 -9.99 6.16
C PHE A 36 23.73 -9.40 6.92
N VAL A 37 23.63 -8.07 6.92
CA VAL A 37 22.52 -7.32 7.54
C VAL A 37 21.88 -6.43 6.49
N GLY A 38 20.60 -6.67 6.23
CA GLY A 38 19.76 -5.77 5.42
C GLY A 38 18.97 -4.84 6.33
N LEU A 39 19.08 -3.52 6.12
CA LEU A 39 18.29 -2.52 6.86
C LEU A 39 17.12 -2.05 6.01
N THR A 40 15.90 -2.39 6.43
CA THR A 40 14.65 -1.99 5.77
C THR A 40 13.73 -1.23 6.74
N ALA A 41 14.30 -0.32 7.52
CA ALA A 41 13.61 0.43 8.58
C ALA A 41 12.73 1.60 8.06
N GLY A 42 12.65 1.77 6.74
CA GLY A 42 11.91 2.84 6.08
C GLY A 42 12.82 3.77 5.28
N VAL A 43 12.20 4.75 4.60
CA VAL A 43 12.88 5.74 3.78
C VAL A 43 12.42 7.15 4.14
N SER A 44 13.31 8.13 3.94
CA SER A 44 13.06 9.55 4.10
C SER A 44 13.35 10.29 2.79
N PRO A 45 12.58 11.34 2.45
CA PRO A 45 12.90 12.20 1.32
C PRO A 45 14.34 12.72 1.36
N ASN A 46 15.07 12.60 0.26
CA ASN A 46 16.43 13.14 0.12
C ASN A 46 16.36 14.57 -0.43
N ILE A 47 16.23 15.55 0.47
CA ILE A 47 16.00 16.96 0.14
C ILE A 47 17.07 17.91 0.70
N ASP A 48 18.16 17.38 1.27
CA ASP A 48 19.20 18.18 1.92
C ASP A 48 19.87 19.20 0.98
N PHE A 49 19.86 18.93 -0.32
CA PHE A 49 20.47 19.80 -1.33
C PHE A 49 19.74 21.15 -1.53
N ILE A 50 18.51 21.29 -1.03
CA ILE A 50 17.71 22.52 -1.15
C ILE A 50 17.46 23.22 0.20
N LYS A 51 18.04 22.72 1.29
CA LYS A 51 17.78 23.21 2.67
C LYS A 51 18.02 24.72 2.86
N ASP A 52 18.92 25.30 2.07
CA ASP A 52 19.32 26.72 2.14
C ASP A 52 18.63 27.57 1.04
N SER A 53 17.63 27.01 0.36
CA SER A 53 16.85 27.71 -0.67
C SER A 53 15.57 28.34 -0.09
N GLU A 54 14.88 29.13 -0.91
CA GLU A 54 13.57 29.68 -0.57
C GLU A 54 12.42 28.66 -0.76
N ILE A 55 12.73 27.41 -1.18
CA ILE A 55 11.72 26.37 -1.38
C ILE A 55 11.22 25.86 -0.02
N GLU A 56 9.92 25.89 0.18
CA GLU A 56 9.28 25.39 1.39
C GLU A 56 9.38 23.86 1.49
N THR A 57 9.83 23.38 2.66
CA THR A 57 10.00 21.95 2.95
C THR A 57 9.43 21.59 4.32
N ASN A 58 9.04 20.33 4.48
CA ASN A 58 8.74 19.71 5.77
C ASN A 58 9.45 18.34 5.85
N ARG A 59 8.72 17.23 5.74
CA ARG A 59 9.33 15.91 5.57
C ARG A 59 9.86 15.75 4.14
N GLY A 60 9.17 16.32 3.16
CA GLY A 60 9.55 16.44 1.76
C GLY A 60 9.47 17.89 1.27
N ILE A 61 9.57 18.08 -0.05
CA ILE A 61 9.32 19.37 -0.73
C ILE A 61 7.83 19.62 -0.74
N LEU A 62 7.39 20.74 -0.13
CA LEU A 62 5.98 21.07 -0.07
C LEU A 62 5.48 21.47 -1.45
N VAL A 63 4.42 20.79 -1.89
CA VAL A 63 3.77 21.06 -3.18
C VAL A 63 2.27 21.21 -3.04
N ASN A 64 1.72 22.05 -3.92
CA ASN A 64 0.28 22.20 -4.05
C ASN A 64 -0.34 21.04 -4.87
N ARG A 65 -1.65 21.13 -5.15
CA ARG A 65 -2.41 20.12 -5.91
C ARG A 65 -1.98 19.93 -7.36
N TYR A 66 -1.11 20.79 -7.88
CA TYR A 66 -0.55 20.76 -9.23
C TYR A 66 0.94 20.39 -9.23
N LEU A 67 1.47 19.97 -8.07
CA LEU A 67 2.87 19.57 -7.85
C LEU A 67 3.87 20.73 -8.01
N GLU A 68 3.38 21.96 -7.92
CA GLU A 68 4.17 23.20 -7.91
C GLU A 68 4.67 23.47 -6.48
N THR A 69 5.92 23.92 -6.35
CA THR A 69 6.44 24.43 -5.06
C THR A 69 5.95 25.87 -4.83
N ASN A 70 6.38 26.51 -3.74
CA ASN A 70 6.14 27.93 -3.50
C ASN A 70 6.92 28.85 -4.46
N VAL A 71 7.97 28.34 -5.13
CA VAL A 71 8.78 29.11 -6.08
C VAL A 71 8.26 28.88 -7.50
N LYS A 72 8.01 29.97 -8.21
CA LYS A 72 7.47 29.93 -9.58
C LYS A 72 8.35 29.09 -10.51
N ASP A 73 7.71 28.28 -11.35
CA ASP A 73 8.33 27.43 -12.36
C ASP A 73 9.26 26.33 -11.78
N ILE A 74 9.16 26.05 -10.47
CA ILE A 74 9.81 24.93 -9.78
C ILE A 74 8.74 23.93 -9.31
N TYR A 75 9.00 22.65 -9.56
CA TYR A 75 8.11 21.54 -9.27
C TYR A 75 8.85 20.46 -8.48
N ALA A 76 8.10 19.63 -7.74
CA ALA A 76 8.64 18.42 -7.12
C ALA A 76 7.69 17.24 -7.32
N ILE A 77 8.26 16.07 -7.63
CA ILE A 77 7.53 14.83 -7.94
C ILE A 77 8.25 13.62 -7.34
N GLY A 78 7.52 12.51 -7.20
CA GLY A 78 8.06 11.27 -6.65
C GLY A 78 8.29 11.33 -5.15
N ASP A 79 9.22 10.51 -4.66
CA ASP A 79 9.42 10.26 -3.23
C ASP A 79 9.85 11.49 -2.43
N CYS A 80 10.30 12.56 -3.09
CA CYS A 80 10.65 13.81 -2.43
C CYS A 80 9.48 14.78 -2.29
N ALA A 81 8.36 14.57 -2.98
CA ALA A 81 7.22 15.49 -2.95
C ALA A 81 6.32 15.22 -1.73
N GLU A 82 5.95 16.29 -1.04
CA GLU A 82 5.00 16.30 0.06
C GLU A 82 3.80 17.19 -0.30
N GLN A 83 2.63 16.59 -0.46
CA GLN A 83 1.39 17.35 -0.61
C GLN A 83 1.12 18.17 0.66
N GLN A 84 0.84 19.47 0.53
CA GLN A 84 0.49 20.34 1.66
C GLN A 84 -0.72 19.84 2.47
N GLU A 85 -1.60 19.08 1.83
CA GLU A 85 -2.77 18.47 2.43
C GLU A 85 -2.90 17.03 1.92
N ALA A 86 -3.39 16.09 2.73
CA ALA A 86 -3.66 14.74 2.26
C ALA A 86 -4.70 14.71 1.13
N ILE A 87 -4.67 13.68 0.28
CA ILE A 87 -5.72 13.38 -0.70
C ILE A 87 -6.49 12.18 -0.18
N GLY A 88 -7.67 12.42 0.39
CA GLY A 88 -8.42 11.39 1.11
C GLY A 88 -7.59 10.83 2.27
N GLU A 89 -7.46 9.51 2.32
CA GLU A 89 -6.72 8.79 3.38
C GLU A 89 -5.23 8.58 3.05
N ARG A 90 -4.75 9.12 1.92
CA ARG A 90 -3.34 8.99 1.50
C ARG A 90 -2.43 9.80 2.41
N ARG A 91 -1.19 9.31 2.57
CA ARG A 91 -0.11 10.09 3.19
C ARG A 91 0.25 11.26 2.29
N THR A 92 0.76 12.34 2.89
CA THR A 92 1.24 13.52 2.15
C THR A 92 2.50 13.24 1.33
N VAL A 93 3.34 12.29 1.78
CA VAL A 93 4.47 11.75 1.04
C VAL A 93 4.12 10.34 0.56
N GLU A 94 4.06 10.17 -0.77
CA GLU A 94 3.73 8.90 -1.42
C GLU A 94 4.96 8.29 -2.10
N ALA A 95 5.79 7.58 -1.32
CA ALA A 95 6.98 6.90 -1.82
C ALA A 95 6.64 5.54 -2.46
N VAL A 96 5.90 5.57 -3.57
CA VAL A 96 5.49 4.39 -4.34
C VAL A 96 5.72 4.64 -5.83
N TRP A 97 6.17 3.62 -6.56
CA TRP A 97 6.58 3.79 -7.95
C TRP A 97 5.50 4.40 -8.87
N TYR A 98 4.25 3.92 -8.76
CA TYR A 98 3.18 4.36 -9.67
C TYR A 98 2.75 5.81 -9.39
N THR A 99 2.82 6.28 -8.14
CA THR A 99 2.53 7.68 -7.80
C THR A 99 3.59 8.60 -8.39
N GLY A 100 4.87 8.23 -8.31
CA GLY A 100 5.95 8.96 -8.98
C GLY A 100 5.73 9.11 -10.50
N ARG A 101 5.32 8.03 -11.18
CA ARG A 101 4.95 8.08 -12.61
C ARG A 101 3.81 9.06 -12.87
N MET A 102 2.71 8.97 -12.12
CA MET A 102 1.54 9.85 -12.28
C MET A 102 1.86 11.32 -11.98
N MET A 103 2.72 11.58 -11.00
CA MET A 103 3.21 12.93 -10.71
C MET A 103 4.01 13.49 -11.88
N GLY A 104 4.89 12.70 -12.49
CA GLY A 104 5.63 13.08 -13.70
C GLY A 104 4.72 13.42 -14.87
N GLU A 105 3.71 12.58 -15.13
CA GLU A 105 2.69 12.85 -16.16
C GLU A 105 1.91 14.14 -15.89
N THR A 106 1.55 14.38 -14.64
CA THR A 106 0.83 15.59 -14.20
C THR A 106 1.65 16.86 -14.45
N VAL A 107 2.91 16.88 -14.01
CA VAL A 107 3.79 18.04 -14.21
C VAL A 107 4.09 18.27 -15.69
N ALA A 108 4.29 17.21 -16.47
CA ALA A 108 4.52 17.31 -17.91
C ALA A 108 3.34 18.02 -18.62
N GLN A 109 2.10 17.70 -18.26
CA GLN A 109 0.91 18.39 -18.79
C GLN A 109 0.93 19.88 -18.44
N THR A 110 1.22 20.22 -17.18
CA THR A 110 1.30 21.61 -16.72
C THR A 110 2.38 22.41 -17.47
N ILE A 111 3.57 21.85 -17.65
CA ILE A 111 4.66 22.47 -18.42
C ILE A 111 4.27 22.67 -19.89
N CYS A 112 3.54 21.72 -20.49
CA CYS A 112 3.04 21.80 -21.86
C CYS A 112 1.80 22.68 -22.04
N GLY A 113 1.41 23.47 -21.03
CA GLY A 113 0.30 24.42 -21.12
C GLY A 113 -1.08 23.82 -20.81
N ASN A 114 -1.16 22.57 -20.38
CA ASN A 114 -2.37 21.91 -19.92
C ASN A 114 -2.31 21.67 -18.40
N ARG A 115 -2.51 22.73 -17.61
CA ARG A 115 -2.38 22.67 -16.15
C ARG A 115 -3.32 21.62 -15.54
N LEU A 116 -2.73 20.55 -14.99
CA LEU A 116 -3.45 19.37 -14.53
C LEU A 116 -3.27 19.17 -13.02
N LYS A 117 -4.39 18.90 -12.33
CA LYS A 117 -4.37 18.55 -10.91
C LYS A 117 -3.89 17.11 -10.72
N TYR A 118 -2.99 16.88 -9.77
CA TYR A 118 -2.60 15.54 -9.35
C TYR A 118 -3.80 14.81 -8.74
N ASN A 119 -4.14 13.66 -9.34
CA ASN A 119 -5.22 12.80 -8.89
C ASN A 119 -4.76 11.33 -8.99
N PRO A 120 -4.25 10.73 -7.89
CA PRO A 120 -3.73 9.37 -7.91
C PRO A 120 -4.79 8.27 -7.92
N GLY A 121 -6.09 8.63 -7.94
CA GLY A 121 -7.19 7.67 -7.91
C GLY A 121 -7.23 6.84 -6.62
N HIS A 122 -7.74 5.62 -6.73
CA HIS A 122 -7.87 4.70 -5.60
C HIS A 122 -6.52 4.15 -5.15
N TRP A 123 -6.38 3.91 -3.84
CA TRP A 123 -5.15 3.33 -3.31
C TRP A 123 -4.95 1.92 -3.85
N PHE A 124 -3.75 1.64 -4.31
CA PHE A 124 -3.36 0.31 -4.77
C PHE A 124 -1.92 0.01 -4.32
N ASN A 125 -1.69 -1.24 -3.94
CA ASN A 125 -0.34 -1.78 -3.85
C ASN A 125 -0.34 -3.27 -4.23
N SER A 126 0.78 -3.74 -4.78
CA SER A 126 1.00 -5.16 -5.04
C SER A 126 2.45 -5.50 -4.76
N ALA A 127 2.64 -6.59 -4.02
CA ALA A 127 3.94 -7.16 -3.74
C ALA A 127 3.85 -8.69 -3.78
N LYS A 128 5.00 -9.34 -3.69
CA LYS A 128 5.10 -10.79 -3.62
C LYS A 128 6.12 -11.16 -2.55
N PHE A 129 5.74 -12.09 -1.69
CA PHE A 129 6.59 -12.65 -0.65
C PHE A 129 6.69 -14.16 -0.86
N PHE A 130 7.83 -14.62 -1.38
CA PHE A 130 7.99 -15.99 -1.90
C PHE A 130 6.89 -16.31 -2.93
N ASP A 131 6.06 -17.31 -2.66
CA ASP A 131 4.96 -17.73 -3.52
C ASP A 131 3.63 -17.06 -3.19
N ILE A 132 3.58 -16.24 -2.12
CA ILE A 132 2.38 -15.54 -1.70
C ILE A 132 2.37 -14.15 -2.35
N GLU A 133 1.46 -13.97 -3.29
CA GLU A 133 1.14 -12.64 -3.80
C GLU A 133 0.28 -11.88 -2.81
N TYR A 134 0.55 -10.60 -2.64
CA TYR A 134 -0.21 -9.69 -1.79
C TYR A 134 -0.67 -8.49 -2.60
N GLN A 135 -1.97 -8.21 -2.60
CA GLN A 135 -2.54 -7.05 -3.27
C GLN A 135 -3.52 -6.32 -2.34
N THR A 136 -3.51 -5.00 -2.42
CA THR A 136 -4.50 -4.14 -1.77
C THR A 136 -5.11 -3.22 -2.81
N TYR A 137 -6.43 -3.12 -2.84
CA TYR A 137 -7.18 -2.15 -3.62
C TYR A 137 -8.14 -1.41 -2.70
N GLY A 138 -8.12 -0.08 -2.69
CA GLY A 138 -8.90 0.73 -1.75
C GLY A 138 -8.33 0.70 -0.32
N TRP A 139 -9.20 0.93 0.67
CA TRP A 139 -8.83 1.08 2.07
C TRP A 139 -9.25 -0.13 2.90
N VAL A 140 -8.25 -0.81 3.46
CA VAL A 140 -8.44 -1.91 4.42
C VAL A 140 -7.50 -1.69 5.60
N PHE A 141 -8.04 -1.16 6.70
CA PHE A 141 -7.26 -0.88 7.91
C PHE A 141 -7.08 -2.14 8.75
N ALA A 142 -6.01 -2.21 9.56
CA ALA A 142 -5.79 -3.37 10.44
C ALA A 142 -6.88 -3.54 11.51
N LYS A 143 -7.52 -2.42 11.90
CA LYS A 143 -8.70 -2.38 12.75
C LYS A 143 -9.77 -1.61 12.00
N THR A 144 -10.98 -2.13 11.99
CA THR A 144 -12.15 -1.45 11.42
C THR A 144 -12.36 -0.10 12.12
N ARG A 145 -12.71 0.92 11.35
CA ARG A 145 -13.26 2.16 11.88
C ARG A 145 -14.71 1.96 12.30
N GLU A 146 -15.29 2.97 12.95
CA GLU A 146 -16.64 2.89 13.54
C GLU A 146 -17.72 2.41 12.55
N ASN A 147 -17.66 2.86 11.30
CA ASN A 147 -18.63 2.52 10.25
C ASN A 147 -18.17 1.40 9.31
N GLU A 148 -17.03 0.78 9.57
CA GLU A 148 -16.49 -0.25 8.71
C GLU A 148 -16.77 -1.64 9.28
N ALA A 149 -16.99 -2.59 8.40
CA ALA A 149 -17.00 -4.01 8.71
C ALA A 149 -16.04 -4.73 7.76
N HIS A 150 -15.50 -5.86 8.23
CA HIS A 150 -14.65 -6.73 7.44
C HIS A 150 -15.33 -8.08 7.26
N PHE A 151 -15.37 -8.54 6.02
CA PHE A 151 -15.54 -9.95 5.71
C PHE A 151 -14.16 -10.56 5.48
N HIS A 152 -13.85 -11.65 6.17
CA HIS A 152 -12.56 -12.34 6.03
C HIS A 152 -12.77 -13.80 5.65
N TRP A 153 -12.19 -14.21 4.52
CA TRP A 153 -12.16 -15.59 4.10
C TRP A 153 -10.72 -16.09 4.04
N LYS A 154 -10.50 -17.32 4.52
CA LYS A 154 -9.21 -17.99 4.55
C LYS A 154 -9.36 -19.40 4.01
N HIS A 155 -8.49 -19.79 3.09
CA HIS A 155 -8.46 -21.13 2.51
C HIS A 155 -7.90 -22.15 3.51
N GLU A 156 -8.30 -23.42 3.38
CA GLU A 156 -7.93 -24.51 4.31
C GLU A 156 -6.43 -24.79 4.40
N ASP A 157 -5.68 -24.51 3.33
CA ASP A 157 -4.23 -24.71 3.26
C ASP A 157 -3.41 -23.58 3.93
N ASP A 158 -4.06 -22.55 4.47
CA ASP A 158 -3.41 -21.40 5.12
C ASP A 158 -2.44 -20.60 4.22
N THR A 159 -2.61 -20.68 2.90
CA THR A 159 -1.77 -19.92 1.96
C THR A 159 -2.52 -18.81 1.23
N LYS A 160 -3.86 -18.74 1.42
CA LYS A 160 -4.73 -17.82 0.70
C LYS A 160 -5.76 -17.23 1.63
N CYS A 161 -5.98 -15.93 1.50
CA CYS A 161 -7.09 -15.27 2.15
C CYS A 161 -7.49 -14.00 1.42
N ILE A 162 -8.71 -13.54 1.68
CA ILE A 162 -9.13 -12.19 1.33
C ILE A 162 -9.73 -11.51 2.55
N THR A 163 -9.58 -10.19 2.62
CA THR A 163 -10.32 -9.34 3.55
C THR A 163 -11.00 -8.24 2.76
N VAL A 164 -12.32 -8.22 2.76
CA VAL A 164 -13.14 -7.18 2.13
C VAL A 164 -13.59 -6.20 3.20
N CYS A 165 -13.25 -4.93 3.03
CA CYS A 165 -13.71 -3.82 3.86
C CYS A 165 -14.88 -3.11 3.18
N TYR A 166 -15.93 -2.87 3.95
CA TYR A 166 -17.14 -2.19 3.49
C TYR A 166 -17.77 -1.34 4.59
N ASP A 167 -18.57 -0.36 4.20
CA ASP A 167 -19.37 0.43 5.13
C ASP A 167 -20.54 -0.42 5.65
N LYS A 168 -20.67 -0.57 6.97
CA LYS A 168 -21.64 -1.47 7.60
C LYS A 168 -23.10 -1.05 7.42
N ASN A 169 -23.35 0.22 7.09
CA ASN A 169 -24.71 0.77 6.97
C ASN A 169 -25.22 0.73 5.52
N SER A 170 -24.34 1.03 4.56
CA SER A 170 -24.65 1.14 3.13
C SER A 170 -24.16 -0.04 2.31
N LEU A 171 -23.36 -0.92 2.90
CA LEU A 171 -22.61 -1.99 2.23
C LEU A 171 -21.62 -1.50 1.18
N LYS A 172 -21.35 -0.18 1.06
CA LYS A 172 -20.41 0.37 0.09
C LYS A 172 -19.04 -0.29 0.24
N PHE A 173 -18.52 -0.83 -0.85
CA PHE A 173 -17.18 -1.42 -0.90
C PHE A 173 -16.12 -0.33 -0.71
N LEU A 174 -15.22 -0.55 0.26
CA LEU A 174 -14.16 0.41 0.61
C LEU A 174 -12.78 -0.10 0.21
N GLY A 175 -12.57 -1.41 0.20
CA GLY A 175 -11.34 -2.01 -0.29
C GLY A 175 -11.24 -3.51 -0.05
N ILE A 176 -10.19 -4.11 -0.59
CA ILE A 176 -9.88 -5.52 -0.43
C ILE A 176 -8.37 -5.72 -0.27
N ASN A 177 -8.00 -6.63 0.63
CA ASN A 177 -6.69 -7.27 0.66
C ASN A 177 -6.82 -8.69 0.11
N THR A 178 -5.91 -9.11 -0.75
CA THR A 178 -5.80 -10.49 -1.22
C THR A 178 -4.41 -11.03 -0.93
N PHE A 179 -4.36 -12.28 -0.48
CA PHE A 179 -3.14 -13.04 -0.25
C PHE A 179 -3.23 -14.36 -0.99
N GLY A 180 -2.21 -14.71 -1.76
CA GLY A 180 -2.14 -15.95 -2.54
C GLY A 180 -3.17 -16.06 -3.67
N ILE A 181 -3.98 -15.01 -3.91
CA ILE A 181 -4.96 -14.92 -4.99
C ILE A 181 -4.70 -13.64 -5.77
N ARG A 182 -4.30 -13.81 -7.03
CA ARG A 182 -4.03 -12.71 -7.94
C ARG A 182 -5.32 -12.22 -8.58
N MET A 183 -5.56 -10.92 -8.47
CA MET A 183 -6.72 -10.25 -9.04
C MET A 183 -6.33 -9.06 -9.92
N ARG A 184 -7.28 -8.63 -10.76
CA ARG A 184 -7.13 -7.56 -11.74
C ARG A 184 -7.38 -6.20 -11.10
N HIS A 185 -6.35 -5.35 -11.13
CA HIS A 185 -6.44 -3.97 -10.65
C HIS A 185 -7.58 -3.19 -11.29
N GLU A 186 -7.68 -3.21 -12.62
CA GLU A 186 -8.70 -2.46 -13.38
C GLU A 186 -10.14 -2.74 -12.92
N VAL A 187 -10.41 -3.97 -12.48
CA VAL A 187 -11.76 -4.36 -12.04
C VAL A 187 -12.10 -3.71 -10.70
N PHE A 188 -11.17 -3.74 -9.73
CA PHE A 188 -11.37 -3.10 -8.44
C PHE A 188 -11.35 -1.58 -8.52
N ASP A 189 -10.47 -1.00 -9.34
CA ASP A 189 -10.44 0.45 -9.58
C ASP A 189 -11.79 0.94 -10.13
N ARG A 190 -12.37 0.20 -11.08
CA ARG A 190 -13.72 0.47 -11.59
C ARG A 190 -14.79 0.33 -10.50
N TRP A 191 -14.80 -0.76 -9.73
CA TRP A 191 -15.82 -0.97 -8.69
C TRP A 191 -15.76 0.06 -7.56
N LEU A 192 -14.57 0.51 -7.17
CA LEU A 192 -14.38 1.62 -6.24
C LEU A 192 -14.89 2.93 -6.83
N THR A 193 -14.64 3.18 -8.11
CA THR A 193 -15.11 4.40 -8.82
C THR A 193 -16.63 4.42 -8.99
N GLU A 194 -17.23 3.27 -9.26
CA GLU A 194 -18.69 3.09 -9.39
C GLU A 194 -19.41 2.99 -8.04
N GLU A 195 -18.67 3.04 -6.92
CA GLU A 195 -19.18 2.92 -5.56
C GLU A 195 -20.05 1.67 -5.34
N ARG A 196 -19.63 0.54 -5.92
CA ARG A 196 -20.35 -0.73 -5.79
C ARG A 196 -20.44 -1.16 -4.32
N ASP A 197 -21.51 -1.87 -3.98
CA ASP A 197 -21.64 -2.51 -2.69
C ASP A 197 -20.85 -3.84 -2.61
N ALA A 198 -20.64 -4.31 -1.38
CA ALA A 198 -19.91 -5.53 -1.08
C ALA A 198 -20.57 -6.78 -1.67
N ASP A 199 -21.91 -6.84 -1.69
CA ASP A 199 -22.65 -7.96 -2.25
C ASP A 199 -22.39 -8.11 -3.74
N PHE A 200 -22.39 -6.98 -4.47
CA PHE A 200 -22.04 -6.90 -5.88
C PHE A 200 -20.59 -7.35 -6.10
N VAL A 201 -19.64 -6.83 -5.32
CA VAL A 201 -18.22 -7.17 -5.46
C VAL A 201 -18.01 -8.67 -5.25
N ILE A 202 -18.52 -9.24 -4.16
CA ILE A 202 -18.37 -10.66 -3.83
C ILE A 202 -19.03 -11.55 -4.89
N SER A 203 -20.26 -11.20 -5.31
CA SER A 203 -21.00 -11.96 -6.34
C SER A 203 -20.32 -11.93 -7.71
N ASN A 204 -19.49 -10.92 -7.98
CA ASN A 204 -18.83 -10.73 -9.27
C ASN A 204 -17.30 -10.95 -9.22
N LEU A 205 -16.75 -11.53 -8.14
CA LEU A 205 -15.30 -11.75 -7.97
C LEU A 205 -14.65 -12.49 -9.13
N SER A 206 -15.38 -13.38 -9.82
CA SER A 206 -14.88 -14.08 -11.01
C SER A 206 -14.37 -13.13 -12.11
N ALA A 207 -14.95 -11.93 -12.24
CA ALA A 207 -14.51 -10.91 -13.18
C ALA A 207 -13.13 -10.34 -12.82
N ALA A 208 -12.76 -10.36 -11.53
CA ALA A 208 -11.48 -9.89 -11.04
C ALA A 208 -10.38 -10.95 -11.12
N ASN A 209 -10.67 -12.21 -11.47
CA ASN A 209 -9.66 -13.26 -11.57
C ASN A 209 -8.59 -12.90 -12.63
N PHE A 210 -7.32 -12.86 -12.20
CA PHE A 210 -6.22 -12.49 -13.09
C PHE A 210 -5.90 -13.60 -14.10
N ASP A 211 -5.81 -14.84 -13.63
CA ASP A 211 -5.44 -16.01 -14.46
C ASP A 211 -6.65 -16.95 -14.65
N PRO A 212 -7.52 -16.73 -15.65
CA PRO A 212 -8.74 -17.52 -15.80
C PRO A 212 -8.48 -18.96 -16.30
N GLU A 213 -7.35 -19.23 -16.95
CA GLU A 213 -7.06 -20.52 -17.58
C GLU A 213 -6.11 -21.34 -16.70
N PHE A 214 -6.55 -22.55 -16.30
CA PHE A 214 -5.77 -23.56 -15.56
C PHE A 214 -5.35 -23.24 -14.11
N TYR A 215 -5.79 -22.12 -13.53
CA TYR A 215 -5.59 -21.84 -12.10
C TYR A 215 -6.81 -22.25 -11.26
N SER A 216 -6.54 -22.63 -10.01
CA SER A 216 -7.58 -22.86 -9.02
C SER A 216 -8.40 -21.58 -8.80
N ARG A 217 -9.72 -21.75 -8.76
CA ARG A 217 -10.69 -20.68 -8.60
C ARG A 217 -11.32 -20.76 -7.23
N PHE A 218 -11.45 -19.62 -6.55
CA PHE A 218 -11.88 -19.55 -5.14
C PHE A 218 -13.15 -18.73 -4.96
N GLU A 219 -13.62 -18.02 -6.00
CA GLU A 219 -14.79 -17.15 -5.91
C GLU A 219 -16.04 -17.85 -5.39
N GLY A 220 -16.23 -19.13 -5.73
CA GLY A 220 -17.39 -19.91 -5.29
C GLY A 220 -17.36 -20.22 -3.80
N ASP A 221 -16.19 -20.50 -3.24
CA ASP A 221 -16.04 -20.80 -1.82
C ASP A 221 -16.07 -19.52 -0.97
N ILE A 222 -15.48 -18.44 -1.50
CA ILE A 222 -15.58 -17.10 -0.93
C ILE A 222 -17.03 -16.65 -0.85
N LEU A 223 -17.79 -16.76 -1.94
CA LEU A 223 -19.21 -16.37 -2.00
C LEU A 223 -20.06 -17.20 -1.03
N LYS A 224 -19.82 -18.52 -0.93
CA LYS A 224 -20.51 -19.37 0.04
C LYS A 224 -20.23 -18.94 1.47
N ALA A 225 -18.98 -18.65 1.81
CA ALA A 225 -18.60 -18.19 3.15
C ALA A 225 -19.22 -16.83 3.48
N TYR A 226 -19.22 -15.90 2.53
CA TYR A 226 -19.86 -14.59 2.67
C TYR A 226 -21.36 -14.72 2.96
N ASN A 227 -22.08 -15.50 2.14
CA ASN A 227 -23.52 -15.72 2.33
C ASN A 227 -23.82 -16.38 3.69
N HIS A 228 -22.96 -17.29 4.15
CA HIS A 228 -23.13 -17.93 5.45
C HIS A 228 -22.94 -16.96 6.62
N GLU A 229 -21.97 -16.04 6.53
CA GLU A 229 -21.75 -15.01 7.55
C GLU A 229 -22.92 -14.02 7.60
N PHE A 230 -23.40 -13.55 6.45
CA PHE A 230 -24.52 -12.61 6.37
C PHE A 230 -25.89 -13.21 6.70
N GLN A 231 -26.11 -14.50 6.46
CA GLN A 231 -27.35 -15.17 6.88
C GLN A 231 -27.40 -15.43 8.40
N ASN A 232 -26.25 -15.40 9.08
CA ASN A 232 -26.12 -15.61 10.52
C ASN A 232 -25.88 -14.32 11.32
N ALA A 233 -25.78 -13.17 10.65
CA ALA A 233 -25.61 -11.84 11.24
C ALA A 233 -26.97 -11.16 11.53
#